data_AF-A0A2W5Y9F0-F1
#
_entry.id   AF-A0A2W5Y9F0-F1
#
_cell.length_a   1.000
_cell.length_b   1.000
_cell.length_c   1.000
_cell.angle_alpha   90.00
_cell.angle_beta   90.00
_cell.angle_gamma   90.00
#
_symmetry.space_group_name_H-M   'P 1'
#
loop_
_entity.id
_entity.type
_entity.pdbx_description
1 polymer ?
#
loop_
_entity_poly.entity_id
_entity_poly.type
_entity_poly.pdbx_seq_one_letter_code
_entity_poly.pdbx_strand_id
1 'polypeptide(L)'
;MDPFAVIILGGIGVVVVALVLLGRFYPGSGADQLDWRPARSPEVEFELELRDVQQMIDAQNVRRRARGEAELTETQIHERIEADRFAASARRDAYVAESDLEEMLAATNTRRRRRGLPDLTVAQLEDEIARRGLGSG
;
A
#
# COMPACT_ATOMS: atom_id res chain seq x y z
N MET A 1 44.03 0.85 20.11
CA MET A 1 43.11 1.18 19.02
C MET A 1 43.90 1.22 17.74
N ASP A 2 43.45 0.54 16.69
CA ASP A 2 44.08 0.58 15.36
C ASP A 2 43.97 2.02 14.79
N PRO A 3 45.09 2.67 14.42
CA PRO A 3 45.09 4.00 13.81
C PRO A 3 44.13 4.13 12.61
N PHE A 4 44.00 3.07 11.81
CA PHE A 4 43.11 3.05 10.66
C PHE A 4 41.64 3.16 11.08
N ALA A 5 41.22 2.41 12.11
CA ALA A 5 39.87 2.47 12.65
C ALA A 5 39.54 3.84 13.25
N VAL A 6 40.51 4.50 13.90
CA VAL A 6 40.33 5.85 14.46
C VAL A 6 40.11 6.89 13.35
N ILE A 7 40.85 6.80 12.25
CA ILE A 7 40.71 7.70 11.10
C ILE A 7 39.35 7.52 10.44
N ILE A 8 38.94 6.27 10.19
CA ILE A 8 37.63 5.99 9.57
C ILE A 8 36.49 6.47 10.47
N LEU A 9 36.52 6.11 11.75
CA LEU A 9 35.46 6.49 12.68
C LEU A 9 35.38 8.01 12.87
N GLY A 10 36.54 8.67 12.95
CA GLY A 10 36.62 10.13 12.99
C GLY A 10 36.06 10.78 11.73
N GLY A 11 36.40 10.26 10.55
CA GLY A 11 35.89 10.76 9.27
C GLY A 11 34.37 10.61 9.15
N ILE A 12 33.82 9.45 9.52
CA ILE A 12 32.36 9.24 9.57
C ILE A 12 31.71 10.20 10.56
N GLY A 13 32.30 10.37 11.74
CA GLY A 13 31.82 11.31 12.75
C GLY A 13 31.74 12.75 12.23
N VAL A 14 32.77 13.20 11.51
CA VAL A 14 32.79 14.53 10.88
C VAL A 14 31.67 14.68 9.85
N VAL A 15 31.46 13.68 8.99
CA VAL A 15 30.37 13.71 7.98
C VAL A 15 29.00 13.77 8.66
N VAL A 16 28.77 12.94 9.69
CA VAL A 16 27.50 12.94 10.44
C VAL A 16 27.26 14.29 11.08
N VAL A 17 28.27 14.87 11.76
CA VAL A 17 28.17 16.20 12.35
C VAL A 17 27.87 17.26 11.29
N ALA A 18 28.54 17.21 10.13
CA ALA A 18 28.28 18.14 9.04
C ALA A 18 26.84 18.05 8.50
N LEU A 19 26.30 16.85 8.33
CA LEU A 19 24.91 16.64 7.90
C LEU A 19 23.90 17.15 8.94
N VAL A 20 24.15 16.89 10.23
CA VAL A 20 23.31 17.39 11.32
C VAL A 20 23.32 18.92 11.36
N LEU A 21 24.50 19.54 11.22
CA LEU A 21 24.62 21.00 11.17
C LEU A 21 23.91 21.56 9.94
N LEU A 22 24.05 20.94 8.77
CA LEU A 22 23.37 21.35 7.55
C LEU A 22 21.85 21.34 7.73
N GLY A 23 21.28 20.24 8.23
CA GLY A 23 19.84 20.16 8.51
C GLY A 23 19.36 21.13 9.60
N ARG A 24 20.20 21.42 10.60
CA ARG A 24 19.87 22.31 11.72
C ARG A 24 19.90 23.80 11.35
N PHE A 25 20.83 24.20 10.48
CA PHE A 25 21.04 25.59 10.07
C PHE A 25 20.35 25.96 8.75
N TYR A 26 20.05 24.99 7.90
CA TYR A 26 19.31 25.18 6.64
C TYR A 26 18.03 24.33 6.63
N PRO A 27 17.07 24.56 7.55
CA PRO A 27 15.78 23.87 7.54
C PRO A 27 14.95 24.35 6.33
N GLY A 28 14.67 23.45 5.39
CA GLY A 28 13.84 23.71 4.21
C GLY A 28 13.80 22.47 3.31
N SER A 29 12.79 22.35 2.44
CA SER A 29 12.80 21.26 1.46
C SER A 29 13.90 21.54 0.42
N GLY A 30 14.49 20.49 -0.17
CA GLY A 30 15.45 20.68 -1.27
C GLY A 30 14.87 21.48 -2.45
N ALA A 31 13.54 21.49 -2.59
CA ALA A 31 12.83 22.31 -3.57
C ALA A 31 12.88 23.80 -3.23
N ASP A 32 12.78 24.18 -1.95
CA ASP A 32 12.91 25.57 -1.50
C ASP A 32 14.34 26.10 -1.67
N GLN A 33 15.34 25.23 -1.50
CA GLN A 33 16.76 25.60 -1.67
C GLN A 33 17.14 25.77 -3.15
N LEU A 34 16.46 25.08 -4.06
CA LEU A 34 16.64 25.16 -5.51
C LEU A 34 15.72 26.18 -6.19
N ASP A 35 14.88 26.89 -5.41
CA ASP A 35 13.78 27.75 -5.89
C ASP A 35 12.94 27.06 -6.98
N TRP A 36 12.71 25.75 -6.80
CA TRP A 36 11.96 24.94 -7.76
C TRP A 36 10.49 25.32 -7.68
N ARG A 37 10.05 26.22 -8.57
CA ARG A 37 8.64 26.49 -8.84
C ARG A 37 8.16 25.58 -9.96
N PRO A 38 7.01 24.90 -9.84
CA PRO A 38 6.39 24.22 -10.97
C PRO A 38 6.32 25.16 -12.17
N ALA A 39 6.68 24.66 -13.36
CA ALA A 39 6.73 25.49 -14.57
C ALA A 39 5.35 26.02 -15.01
N ARG A 40 4.26 25.52 -14.41
CA ARG A 40 2.87 25.81 -14.77
C ARG A 40 2.00 25.92 -13.51
N SER A 41 0.88 26.62 -13.62
CA SER A 41 -0.09 26.71 -12.52
C SER A 41 -0.87 25.39 -12.35
N PRO A 42 -1.44 25.14 -11.17
CA PRO A 42 -2.22 23.93 -10.89
C PRO A 42 -3.42 23.74 -11.84
N GLU A 43 -4.07 24.84 -12.25
CA GLU A 43 -5.24 24.80 -13.14
C GLU A 43 -4.84 24.27 -14.53
N VAL A 44 -3.71 24.73 -15.05
CA VAL A 44 -3.17 24.27 -16.34
C VAL A 44 -2.75 22.81 -16.26
N GLU A 45 -2.20 22.37 -15.13
CA GLU A 45 -1.84 20.97 -14.92
C GLU A 45 -3.07 20.05 -14.93
N PHE A 46 -4.14 20.45 -14.22
CA PHE A 46 -5.41 19.72 -14.22
C PHE A 46 -6.05 19.62 -15.61
N GLU A 47 -6.05 20.70 -16.39
CA GLU A 47 -6.54 20.69 -17.77
C GLU A 47 -5.76 19.73 -18.67
N LEU A 48 -4.45 19.65 -18.49
CA LEU A 48 -3.58 18.73 -19.22
C LEU A 48 -3.85 17.28 -18.82
N GLU A 49 -4.02 17.00 -17.53
CA GLU A 49 -4.37 15.66 -17.05
C GLU A 49 -5.70 15.17 -17.64
N LEU A 50 -6.75 16.02 -17.65
CA LEU A 50 -8.03 15.67 -18.28
C LEU A 50 -7.85 15.36 -19.77
N ARG A 51 -7.04 16.15 -20.47
CA ARG A 51 -6.78 15.95 -21.90
C ARG A 51 -6.05 14.64 -22.16
N ASP A 52 -5.08 14.29 -21.33
CA ASP A 52 -4.31 13.06 -21.45
C ASP A 52 -5.21 11.83 -21.24
N VAL A 53 -6.13 11.88 -20.27
CA VAL A 53 -7.15 10.83 -20.07
C VAL A 53 -8.00 10.64 -21.32
N GLN A 54 -8.52 11.73 -21.90
CA GLN A 54 -9.32 11.64 -23.12
C GLN A 54 -8.52 11.03 -24.28
N GLN A 55 -7.26 11.43 -24.45
CA GLN A 55 -6.38 10.87 -25.49
C GLN A 55 -6.16 9.37 -25.32
N MET A 56 -6.03 8.88 -24.08
CA MET A 56 -5.92 7.45 -23.80
C MET A 56 -7.20 6.69 -24.18
N ILE A 57 -8.38 7.25 -23.88
CA ILE A 57 -9.67 6.65 -24.24
C ILE A 57 -9.81 6.56 -25.75
N ASP A 58 -9.51 7.66 -26.45
CA ASP A 58 -9.57 7.73 -27.91
C ASP A 58 -8.64 6.70 -28.56
N ALA A 59 -7.41 6.57 -28.06
CA ALA A 59 -6.45 5.58 -28.53
C ALA A 59 -6.94 4.13 -28.35
N GLN A 60 -7.63 3.83 -27.25
CA GLN A 60 -8.26 2.51 -27.05
C GLN A 60 -9.42 2.31 -28.02
N ASN A 61 -10.24 3.33 -28.23
CA ASN A 61 -11.40 3.27 -29.11
C ASN A 61 -11.00 3.09 -30.58
N VAL A 62 -9.88 3.63 -31.03
CA VAL A 62 -9.31 3.32 -32.37
C VAL A 62 -9.13 1.81 -32.55
N ARG A 63 -8.54 1.14 -31.56
CA ARG A 63 -8.32 -0.32 -31.63
C ARG A 63 -9.63 -1.11 -31.53
N ARG A 64 -10.58 -0.66 -30.71
CA ARG A 64 -11.91 -1.27 -30.56
C ARG A 64 -12.72 -1.17 -31.85
N ARG A 65 -12.73 0.00 -32.47
CA ARG A 65 -13.38 0.25 -33.75
C ARG A 65 -12.81 -0.63 -34.86
N ALA A 66 -11.49 -0.81 -34.90
CA ALA A 66 -10.84 -1.73 -35.84
C ALA A 66 -11.28 -3.20 -35.67
N ARG A 67 -11.72 -3.60 -34.47
CA ARG A 67 -12.27 -4.95 -34.19
C ARG A 67 -13.80 -5.01 -34.25
N GLY A 68 -14.48 -3.90 -34.55
CA GLY A 68 -15.95 -3.81 -34.50
C GLY A 68 -16.54 -3.89 -33.08
N GLU A 69 -15.73 -3.62 -32.06
CA GLU A 69 -16.18 -3.55 -30.67
C GLU A 69 -16.81 -2.19 -30.36
N ALA A 70 -17.74 -2.17 -29.41
CA ALA A 70 -18.29 -0.93 -28.88
C ALA A 70 -17.18 -0.05 -28.26
N GLU A 71 -17.30 1.25 -28.48
CA GLU A 71 -16.42 2.27 -27.91
C GLU A 71 -16.62 2.36 -26.39
N LEU A 72 -15.54 2.66 -25.69
CA LEU A 72 -15.54 2.92 -24.27
C LEU A 72 -15.84 4.39 -24.01
N THR A 73 -16.72 4.64 -23.06
CA THR A 73 -16.93 5.95 -22.45
C THR A 73 -16.10 6.09 -21.18
N GLU A 74 -15.87 7.34 -20.77
CA GLU A 74 -15.20 7.64 -19.49
C GLU A 74 -15.95 7.01 -18.30
N THR A 75 -17.28 7.11 -18.29
CA THR A 75 -18.13 6.51 -17.24
C THR A 75 -17.94 5.00 -17.14
N GLN A 76 -17.89 4.28 -18.27
CA GLN A 76 -17.68 2.83 -18.28
C GLN A 76 -16.30 2.45 -17.74
N ILE A 77 -15.28 3.27 -18.01
CA ILE A 77 -13.94 3.06 -17.46
C ILE A 77 -13.96 3.27 -15.95
N HIS A 78 -14.66 4.31 -15.48
CA HIS A 78 -14.80 4.57 -14.05
C HIS A 78 -15.50 3.42 -13.33
N GLU A 79 -16.67 2.98 -13.81
CA GLU A 79 -17.42 1.85 -13.26
C GLU A 79 -16.57 0.57 -13.20
N ARG A 80 -15.78 0.32 -14.24
CA ARG A 80 -14.87 -0.83 -14.27
C ARG A 80 -13.77 -0.73 -13.22
N ILE A 81 -13.16 0.44 -13.06
CA ILE A 81 -12.11 0.67 -12.05
C ILE A 81 -12.68 0.48 -10.65
N GLU A 82 -13.90 0.97 -10.39
CA GLU A 82 -14.57 0.79 -9.10
C GLU A 82 -14.85 -0.69 -8.81
N ALA A 83 -15.37 -1.43 -9.78
CA ALA A 83 -15.59 -2.86 -9.67
C ALA A 83 -14.28 -3.63 -9.42
N ASP A 84 -13.22 -3.29 -10.14
CA ASP A 84 -11.89 -3.91 -9.98
C ASP A 84 -11.30 -3.62 -8.59
N ARG A 85 -11.45 -2.38 -8.08
CA ARG A 85 -11.03 -1.99 -6.73
C ARG A 85 -11.80 -2.73 -5.66
N PHE A 86 -13.13 -2.85 -5.81
CA PHE A 86 -13.97 -3.60 -4.90
C PHE A 86 -13.56 -5.08 -4.84
N ALA A 87 -13.36 -5.70 -6.01
CA ALA A 87 -12.90 -7.09 -6.11
C ALA A 87 -11.48 -7.29 -5.54
N ALA A 88 -10.59 -6.31 -5.69
CA ALA A 88 -9.27 -6.35 -5.07
C ALA A 88 -9.33 -6.25 -3.55
N SER A 89 -10.18 -5.35 -3.02
CA SER A 89 -10.41 -5.24 -1.57
C SER A 89 -10.97 -6.53 -0.99
N ALA A 90 -12.04 -7.07 -1.58
CA ALA A 90 -12.67 -8.29 -1.09
C ALA A 90 -11.69 -9.49 -1.02
N ARG A 91 -10.81 -9.62 -2.02
CA ARG A 91 -9.75 -10.66 -2.01
C ARG A 91 -8.73 -10.44 -0.89
N ARG A 92 -8.32 -9.19 -0.67
CA ARG A 92 -7.42 -8.85 0.42
C ARG A 92 -8.06 -9.17 1.77
N ASP A 93 -9.32 -8.79 1.97
CA ASP A 93 -10.03 -8.98 3.22
C ASP A 93 -10.24 -10.47 3.52
N ALA A 94 -10.54 -11.28 2.50
CA ALA A 94 -10.61 -12.74 2.63
C ALA A 94 -9.26 -13.35 3.06
N TYR A 95 -8.16 -12.91 2.46
CA TYR A 95 -6.82 -13.38 2.84
C TYR A 95 -6.45 -12.99 4.27
N VAL A 96 -6.77 -11.76 4.69
CA VAL A 96 -6.55 -11.31 6.06
C VAL A 96 -7.37 -12.14 7.04
N ALA A 97 -8.64 -12.40 6.74
CA ALA A 97 -9.50 -13.22 7.58
C ALA A 97 -8.98 -14.66 7.73
N GLU A 98 -8.46 -15.26 6.66
CA GLU A 98 -7.83 -16.59 6.69
C GLU A 98 -6.57 -16.59 7.57
N SER A 99 -5.67 -15.61 7.39
CA SER A 99 -4.46 -15.45 8.20
C SER A 99 -4.78 -15.24 9.69
N ASP A 100 -5.78 -14.42 10.00
CA ASP A 100 -6.22 -14.16 11.38
C ASP A 100 -6.75 -15.45 12.03
N LEU A 101 -7.51 -16.25 11.27
CA LEU A 101 -8.04 -17.54 11.74
C LEU A 101 -6.92 -18.54 12.04
N GLU A 102 -5.91 -18.62 11.18
CA GLU A 102 -4.73 -19.46 11.40
C GLU A 102 -3.94 -19.03 12.65
N GLU A 103 -3.74 -17.73 12.84
CA GLU A 103 -3.06 -17.19 14.02
C GLU A 103 -3.84 -17.53 15.29
N MET A 104 -5.17 -17.33 15.27
CA MET A 104 -6.06 -17.69 16.37
C MET A 104 -6.00 -19.19 16.69
N LEU A 105 -5.96 -20.04 15.66
CA LEU A 105 -5.83 -21.49 15.83
C LEU A 105 -4.51 -21.86 16.48
N ALA A 106 -3.40 -21.30 16.01
CA ALA A 106 -2.06 -21.55 16.56
C ALA A 106 -1.97 -21.12 18.04
N ALA A 107 -2.50 -19.95 18.37
CA ALA A 107 -2.56 -19.44 19.73
C ALA A 107 -3.42 -20.33 20.63
N THR A 108 -4.57 -20.79 20.13
CA THR A 108 -5.51 -21.65 20.86
C THR A 108 -4.91 -23.04 21.10
N ASN A 109 -4.37 -23.68 20.08
CA ASN A 109 -3.73 -25.01 20.19
C ASN A 109 -2.51 -24.98 21.11
N THR A 110 -1.74 -23.88 21.12
CA THR A 110 -0.65 -23.70 22.09
C THR A 110 -1.15 -23.73 23.54
N ARG A 111 -2.29 -23.09 23.84
CA ARG A 111 -2.89 -23.14 25.17
C ARG A 111 -3.48 -24.52 25.51
N ARG A 112 -4.10 -25.19 24.53
CA ARG A 112 -4.68 -26.53 24.70
C ARG A 112 -3.62 -27.59 24.99
N ARG A 113 -2.49 -27.57 24.27
CA ARG A 113 -1.34 -28.46 24.53
C ARG A 113 -0.79 -28.33 25.95
N ARG A 114 -0.68 -27.11 26.48
CA ARG A 114 -0.27 -26.87 27.87
C ARG A 114 -1.24 -27.48 28.90
N ARG A 115 -2.51 -27.65 28.54
CA ARG A 115 -3.55 -28.26 29.37
C ARG A 115 -3.72 -29.77 29.11
N GLY A 116 -2.89 -30.37 28.24
CA GLY A 116 -3.03 -31.77 27.83
C GLY A 116 -4.26 -32.07 26.98
N LEU A 117 -4.88 -31.04 26.39
CA LEU A 117 -6.03 -31.20 25.51
C LEU A 117 -5.58 -31.43 24.07
N PRO A 118 -6.35 -32.18 23.25
CA PRO A 118 -6.04 -32.37 21.84
C PRO A 118 -6.16 -31.06 21.06
N ASP A 119 -5.37 -30.95 19.99
CA ASP A 119 -5.38 -29.83 19.05
C ASP A 119 -6.72 -29.75 18.30
N LEU A 120 -7.12 -28.51 18.03
CA LEU A 120 -8.31 -28.17 17.28
C LEU A 120 -7.97 -28.04 15.80
N THR A 121 -8.94 -28.33 14.93
CA THR A 121 -8.87 -28.04 13.49
C THR A 121 -9.48 -26.67 13.17
N VAL A 122 -9.20 -26.12 11.98
CA VAL A 122 -9.79 -24.85 11.51
C VAL A 122 -11.32 -24.90 11.58
N ALA A 123 -11.96 -25.93 11.02
CA ALA A 123 -13.42 -26.08 11.00
C ALA A 123 -14.04 -26.15 12.42
N GLN A 124 -13.35 -26.74 13.38
CA GLN A 124 -13.82 -26.79 14.76
C GLN A 124 -13.67 -25.44 15.48
N LEU A 125 -12.62 -24.67 15.16
CA LEU A 125 -12.46 -23.32 15.67
C LEU A 125 -13.52 -22.38 15.12
N GLU A 126 -13.81 -22.47 13.82
CA GLU A 126 -14.88 -21.71 13.17
C GLU A 126 -16.24 -21.98 13.83
N ASP A 127 -16.57 -23.24 14.06
CA ASP A 127 -17.82 -23.64 14.73
C ASP A 127 -17.85 -23.19 16.22
N GLU A 128 -16.70 -23.14 16.90
CA GLU A 128 -16.62 -22.58 18.26
C GLU A 128 -16.84 -21.06 18.25
N ILE A 129 -16.23 -20.33 17.31
CA ILE A 129 -16.40 -18.87 17.15
C ILE A 129 -17.86 -18.55 16.81
N ALA A 130 -18.45 -19.28 15.85
CA ALA A 130 -19.84 -19.10 15.44
C ALA A 130 -20.81 -19.32 16.62
N ARG A 131 -20.59 -20.36 17.43
CA ARG A 131 -21.38 -20.63 18.63
C ARG A 131 -21.22 -19.56 19.71
N ARG A 132 -20.03 -18.96 19.84
CA ARG A 132 -19.76 -17.89 20.82
C ARG A 132 -20.33 -16.53 20.40
N GLY A 133 -20.27 -16.21 19.11
CA GLY A 133 -20.79 -14.95 18.55
C GLY A 133 -22.32 -14.84 18.55
N LEU A 134 -23.04 -15.97 18.51
CA LEU A 134 -24.50 -16.01 18.60
C LEU A 134 -25.06 -15.89 20.04
N GLY A 135 -24.20 -15.82 21.06
CA GLY A 135 -24.58 -15.78 22.48
C GLY A 135 -24.51 -14.39 23.15
N SER A 136 -24.19 -13.33 22.40
CA SER A 136 -24.04 -11.96 22.91
C SER A 136 -25.02 -10.97 22.27
N GLY A 137 -26.30 -11.36 22.21
CA GLY A 137 -27.43 -10.51 21.84
C GLY A 137 -28.34 -10.27 23.04
#